data_AF-A0A2D3VXR6-F1
#
_entry.id   AF-A0A2D3VXR6-F1
#
_cell.length_a   1.000
_cell.length_b   1.000
_cell.length_c   1.000
_cell.angle_alpha   90.00
_cell.angle_beta   90.00
_cell.angle_gamma   90.00
#
_symmetry.space_group_name_H-M   'P 1'
#
loop_
_entity.id
_entity.type
_entity.pdbx_description
1 polymer ?
#
loop_
_entity_poly.entity_id
_entity_poly.type
_entity_poly.pdbx_seq_one_letter_code
_entity_poly.pdbx_strand_id
1 'polypeptide(L)' 'MEETIEDLEEELQKALVQIDNIAEMVQRKELGTFEGFMESEKYKNRVVEIGYKLKELGVDITTMSEYN' A
#
# COMPACT_ATOMS: atom_id res chain seq x y z
N MET A 1 3.41 12.04 18.45
CA MET A 1 2.02 11.54 18.58
C MET A 1 2.14 10.04 18.45
N GLU A 2 1.53 9.26 19.34
CA GLU A 2 1.44 7.81 19.12
C GLU A 2 0.64 7.59 17.84
N GLU A 3 1.21 6.89 16.85
CA GLU A 3 0.47 6.44 15.67
C GLU A 3 -0.64 5.50 16.14
N THR A 4 -1.89 5.83 15.84
CA THR A 4 -3.03 4.97 16.16
C THR A 4 -3.19 3.88 15.10
N ILE A 5 -3.98 2.84 15.40
CA ILE A 5 -4.36 1.83 14.40
C ILE A 5 -5.04 2.48 13.20
N GLU A 6 -5.95 3.44 13.44
CA GLU A 6 -6.67 4.17 12.38
C GLU A 6 -5.71 4.95 11.46
N ASP A 7 -4.69 5.61 12.01
CA ASP A 7 -3.68 6.33 11.22
C ASP A 7 -2.90 5.37 10.31
N LEU A 8 -2.53 4.21 10.85
CA LEU A 8 -1.79 3.17 10.12
C LEU A 8 -2.65 2.53 9.02
N GLU A 9 -3.93 2.29 9.28
CA GLU A 9 -4.87 1.76 8.29
C GLU A 9 -5.12 2.76 7.17
N GLU A 10 -5.33 4.04 7.48
CA GLU A 10 -5.49 5.10 6.48
C GLU A 10 -4.24 5.22 5.59
N GLU A 11 -3.05 5.13 6.21
CA GLU A 11 -1.81 5.19 5.47
C GLU A 11 -1.57 3.96 4.59
N LEU A 12 -1.91 2.77 5.09
CA LEU A 12 -1.89 1.54 4.31
C LEU A 12 -2.78 1.66 3.07
N GLN A 13 -4.00 2.14 3.26
CA GLN A 13 -4.96 2.33 2.17
C GLN A 13 -4.45 3.32 1.13
N LYS A 14 -3.88 4.45 1.56
CA LYS A 14 -3.26 5.42 0.65
C LYS A 14 -2.14 4.79 -0.16
N ALA A 15 -1.25 4.01 0.47
CA ALA A 15 -0.14 3.36 -0.23
C ALA A 15 -0.63 2.34 -1.27
N LEU A 16 -1.65 1.55 -0.93
CA LEU A 16 -2.28 0.60 -1.86
C LEU A 16 -2.93 1.30 -3.05
N VAL A 17 -3.69 2.38 -2.81
CA VAL A 17 -4.31 3.17 -3.89
C VAL A 17 -3.25 3.75 -4.85
N GLN A 18 -2.09 4.17 -4.34
CA GLN A 18 -1.00 4.63 -5.22
C GLN A 18 -0.46 3.50 -6.10
N ILE A 19 -0.32 2.29 -5.57
CA ILE A 19 0.09 1.11 -6.35
C ILE A 19 -0.94 0.81 -7.46
N ASP A 20 -2.23 0.86 -7.13
CA ASP A 20 -3.30 0.63 -8.10
C ASP A 20 -3.32 1.71 -9.21
N ASN A 21 -3.14 2.97 -8.85
CA ASN A 21 -3.03 4.06 -9.81
C ASN A 21 -1.85 3.85 -10.79
N ILE A 22 -0.69 3.42 -10.28
CA ILE A 22 0.47 3.11 -11.12
C ILE A 22 0.17 1.96 -12.07
N ALA A 23 -0.48 0.90 -11.57
CA ALA A 23 -0.89 -0.23 -12.39
C ALA A 23 -1.87 0.21 -13.49
N GLU A 24 -2.82 1.10 -13.18
CA GLU A 24 -3.74 1.67 -14.16
C GLU A 24 -3.03 2.50 -15.22
N MET A 25 -2.05 3.35 -14.83
CA MET A 25 -1.23 4.12 -15.78
C MET A 25 -0.45 3.20 -16.73
N VAL A 26 0.10 2.09 -16.22
CA VAL A 26 0.76 1.07 -17.05
C VAL A 26 -0.24 0.42 -18.01
N GLN A 27 -1.44 0.06 -17.55
CA GLN A 27 -2.48 -0.53 -18.38
C GLN A 27 -2.94 0.41 -19.50
N ARG A 28 -3.07 1.71 -19.20
CA ARG A 28 -3.40 2.78 -20.15
C ARG A 28 -2.24 3.15 -21.08
N LYS A 29 -1.05 2.56 -20.88
CA LYS A 29 0.20 2.85 -21.60
C LYS A 29 0.70 4.29 -21.42
N GLU A 30 0.29 4.93 -20.32
CA GLU A 30 0.78 6.24 -19.90
C GLU A 30 2.12 6.13 -19.17
N LEU A 31 2.42 4.95 -18.64
CA LEU A 31 3.68 4.61 -17.98
C LEU A 31 4.26 3.31 -18.55
N GLY A 32 5.57 3.25 -18.76
CA GLY A 32 6.22 2.02 -19.20
C GLY A 32 6.19 0.94 -18.13
N THR A 33 6.12 -0.34 -18.49
CA THR A 33 6.04 -1.44 -17.51
C THR A 33 7.21 -1.46 -16.52
N PHE A 34 8.44 -1.22 -17.00
CA PHE A 34 9.62 -1.15 -16.13
C PHE A 34 9.55 0.05 -15.18
N GLU A 35 9.12 1.20 -15.70
CA GLU A 35 8.97 2.43 -14.91
C GLU A 35 7.89 2.27 -13.85
N GLY A 36 6.73 1.71 -14.21
CA GLY A 36 5.66 1.40 -13.26
C GLY A 36 6.09 0.41 -12.18
N PHE A 37 6.89 -0.60 -12.52
CA PHE A 37 7.48 -1.48 -11.51
C PHE A 37 8.34 -0.70 -10.52
N MET A 38 9.28 0.13 -11.00
CA MET A 38 10.16 0.92 -10.16
C MET A 38 9.41 1.93 -9.28
N GLU A 39 8.35 2.56 -9.81
CA GLU A 39 7.50 3.47 -9.04
C GLU A 39 6.70 2.74 -7.96
N SER A 40 6.15 1.55 -8.27
CA SER A 40 5.39 0.75 -7.30
C SER A 40 6.26 0.24 -6.14
N GLU A 41 7.54 -0.05 -6.39
CA GLU A 41 8.49 -0.50 -5.36
C GLU A 41 8.70 0.52 -4.23
N LYS A 42 8.51 1.83 -4.52
CA LYS A 42 8.59 2.88 -3.50
C LYS A 42 7.50 2.74 -2.43
N TYR A 43 6.31 2.28 -2.83
CA TYR A 43 5.16 2.09 -1.95
C TYR A 43 5.19 0.73 -1.26
N LYS A 44 5.77 -0.30 -1.91
CA LYS A 44 5.92 -1.64 -1.31
C LYS A 44 6.59 -1.60 0.06
N ASN A 45 7.71 -0.89 0.17
CA ASN A 45 8.45 -0.82 1.44
C ASN A 45 7.60 -0.20 2.56
N ARG A 46 6.77 0.80 2.21
CA ARG A 46 5.87 1.45 3.17
C ARG A 46 4.74 0.52 3.61
N VAL A 47 4.13 -0.21 2.67
CA VAL A 47 3.11 -1.24 2.96
C VAL A 47 3.65 -2.29 3.93
N VAL A 48 4.88 -2.78 3.69
CA VAL A 48 5.52 -3.77 4.56
C VAL A 48 5.76 -3.21 5.97
N GLU A 49 6.28 -1.98 6.08
CA GLU A 49 6.51 -1.32 7.36
C GLU A 49 5.20 -1.15 8.17
N ILE A 50 4.16 -0.65 7.52
CA ILE A 50 2.85 -0.45 8.16
C ILE A 50 2.25 -1.81 8.57
N GLY A 51 2.38 -2.83 7.73
CA GLY A 51 1.93 -4.19 8.06
C GLY A 51 2.62 -4.76 9.30
N TYR A 52 3.91 -4.49 9.50
CA TYR A 52 4.60 -4.88 10.73
C TYR A 52 4.06 -4.13 11.96
N LYS A 53 3.87 -2.81 11.87
CA LYS A 53 3.33 -2.00 12.97
C LYS A 53 1.91 -2.45 13.36
N LEU A 54 1.04 -2.67 12.38
CA LEU A 54 -0.32 -3.18 12.59
C LEU A 54 -0.29 -4.56 13.26
N LYS A 55 0.61 -5.44 12.82
CA LYS A 55 0.79 -6.76 13.43
C LYS A 55 1.23 -6.69 14.89
N GLU A 56 2.13 -5.77 15.23
CA GLU A 56 2.54 -5.53 16.62
C GLU A 56 1.36 -5.05 17.50
N LEU A 57 0.41 -4.33 16.90
CA LEU A 57 -0.83 -3.88 17.54
C LEU A 57 -1.95 -4.94 17.53
N GLY A 58 -1.69 -6.14 17.00
CA GLY A 58 -2.65 -7.26 16.95
C GLY A 58 -3.57 -7.27 15.72
N VAL A 59 -3.30 -6.44 14.71
CA VAL A 59 -4.06 -6.36 13.46
C VAL A 59 -3.33 -7.11 12.35
N ASP A 60 -3.97 -8.11 11.74
CA ASP A 60 -3.38 -8.87 10.63
C ASP A 60 -3.91 -8.39 9.27
N ILE A 61 -3.08 -7.62 8.56
CA ILE A 61 -3.42 -7.05 7.24
C ILE A 61 -3.66 -8.11 6.16
N THR A 62 -3.19 -9.35 6.34
CA THR A 62 -3.43 -10.43 5.36
C THR A 62 -4.84 -10.99 5.44
N THR A 63 -5.53 -10.72 6.56
CA THR A 63 -6.94 -11.10 6.78
C THR A 63 -7.92 -9.98 6.45
N MET A 64 -7.43 -8.78 6.13
CA MET A 64 -8.22 -7.65 5.61
C MET A 64 -8.65 -7.93 4.17
N SER A 65 -9.47 -8.96 3.98
CA SER A 65 -10.03 -9.38 2.69
C SER A 65 -11.35 -8.68 2.35
N GLU A 66 -11.85 -7.81 3.24
CA GLU A 66 -13.10 -7.07 3.08
C GLU A 66 -12.85 -5.60 2.71
N TYR A 67 -12.18 -5.35 1.59
CA TYR A 67 -12.28 -4.05 0.91
C TYR A 67 -12.51 -4.32 -0.59
N ASN A 68 -13.74 -4.79 -0.89
CA ASN A 68 -14.33 -4.79 -2.23
C ASN A 68 -14.97 -3.43 -2.53
#